data_AF-A0A8K0L635-F1
#
_entry.id   AF-A0A8K0L635-F1
#
_cell.length_a   1.000
_cell.length_b   1.000
_cell.length_c   1.000
_cell.angle_alpha   90.00
_cell.angle_beta   90.00
_cell.angle_gamma   90.00
#
_symmetry.space_group_name_H-M   'P 1'
#
loop_
_entity.id
_entity.type
_entity.pdbx_description
1 polymer ?
#
loop_
_entity_poly.entity_id
_entity_poly.type
_entity_poly.pdbx_seq_one_letter_code
_entity_poly.pdbx_strand_id
1 'polypeptide(L)'
;MGPRGRKVSEKQITTDWPFREYLRNLGVRAGYAAELTPYAFRRGNGNMMDGNPTVTTAERRQRMAHKNDDTFGAYISRQSVVDAQAVMFEEPQERALFHQLRTVAAMQDFTAPGTAGSGTSAFSRRRDRGALRQARREHFSDGMHQLEEEGLAAQNKVLTDFVPFERPKPSPKASAIVVIEISRQSIAAMILSRIQPFVDMARPVRPVFRYSEAEPTKDKMCPSCPTLGETKSTILAFNLHLLECLMKERQRVMLEDLKLQFTRRCGSKTIFGVCNHELPVHTQNELDKSLKHVSAHVNNLVAISGTFSCTWSSCTEGFRDLDSLRKHMHHRHGATTLEMAPMISYCFEHRIYFRNLQDWRGHCLEHIETMKHNPSPFFGIIYRHQVIACAGICPYCLADESLGAEDRCQQYSSTRLFRSHLERHMMTSQDYPTKCPCTDCKQELHNRNACWTHLWDAHGVTIKRFDPDNSDGSAEEADESSL
;
A
#
# COMPACT_ATOMS: atom_id res chain seq x y z
N MET A 1 -23.50 -12.47 -12.58
CA MET A 1 -24.47 -11.98 -13.60
C MET A 1 -23.74 -11.75 -14.91
N GLY A 2 -24.44 -11.72 -16.05
CA GLY A 2 -23.85 -11.34 -17.34
C GLY A 2 -23.80 -9.83 -17.58
N PRO A 3 -23.25 -9.37 -18.72
CA PRO A 3 -23.20 -7.97 -19.07
C PRO A 3 -24.63 -7.44 -19.19
N ARG A 4 -24.93 -6.30 -18.54
CA ARG A 4 -26.30 -5.76 -18.38
C ARG A 4 -27.23 -6.66 -17.53
N GLY A 5 -26.72 -7.31 -16.50
CA GLY A 5 -27.50 -7.96 -15.44
C GLY A 5 -28.21 -9.28 -15.81
N ARG A 6 -28.20 -9.68 -17.08
CA ARG A 6 -28.88 -10.90 -17.55
C ARG A 6 -28.34 -12.15 -16.85
N LYS A 7 -29.23 -13.03 -16.38
CA LYS A 7 -28.85 -14.36 -15.87
C LYS A 7 -28.42 -15.24 -17.04
N VAL A 8 -27.26 -15.87 -16.96
CA VAL A 8 -26.88 -16.97 -17.88
C VAL A 8 -27.53 -18.23 -17.35
N SER A 9 -28.19 -19.01 -18.21
CA SER A 9 -28.73 -20.31 -17.82
C SER A 9 -27.60 -21.33 -17.73
N GLU A 10 -27.49 -21.99 -16.58
CA GLU A 10 -26.52 -23.05 -16.28
C GLU A 10 -26.57 -24.21 -17.29
N LYS A 11 -27.72 -24.40 -17.96
CA LYS A 11 -27.96 -25.50 -18.92
C LYS A 11 -27.92 -25.05 -20.39
N GLN A 12 -27.53 -23.80 -20.70
CA GLN A 12 -27.45 -23.31 -22.07
C GLN A 12 -26.04 -22.82 -22.44
N ILE A 13 -25.59 -23.24 -23.63
CA ILE A 13 -24.35 -22.74 -24.22
C ILE A 13 -24.49 -21.23 -24.47
N THR A 14 -23.55 -20.45 -23.94
CA THR A 14 -23.53 -18.99 -24.14
C THR A 14 -23.22 -18.66 -25.60
N THR A 15 -24.01 -17.78 -26.21
CA THR A 15 -23.81 -17.35 -27.60
C THR A 15 -22.58 -16.45 -27.78
N ASP A 16 -22.12 -16.25 -29.02
CA ASP A 16 -20.92 -15.45 -29.32
C ASP A 16 -20.97 -14.03 -28.72
N TRP A 17 -22.13 -13.36 -28.79
CA TRP A 17 -22.22 -11.95 -28.42
C TRP A 17 -21.95 -11.69 -26.92
N PRO A 18 -22.59 -12.38 -25.94
CA PRO A 18 -22.19 -12.27 -24.54
C PRO A 18 -20.76 -12.77 -24.28
N PHE A 19 -20.31 -13.84 -24.96
CA PHE A 19 -18.97 -14.40 -24.77
C PHE A 19 -17.87 -13.41 -25.19
N ARG A 20 -18.04 -12.77 -26.34
CA ARG A 20 -17.19 -11.68 -26.82
C ARG A 20 -17.16 -10.51 -25.85
N GLU A 21 -18.27 -10.16 -25.23
CA GLU A 21 -18.32 -9.07 -24.25
C GLU A 21 -17.62 -9.43 -22.93
N TYR A 22 -17.74 -10.68 -22.45
CA TYR A 22 -16.92 -11.14 -21.31
C TYR A 22 -15.43 -11.08 -21.64
N LEU A 23 -15.01 -11.57 -22.81
CA LEU A 23 -13.62 -11.55 -23.25
C LEU A 23 -13.07 -10.14 -23.41
N ARG A 24 -13.84 -9.21 -23.97
CA ARG A 24 -13.46 -7.79 -24.09
C ARG A 24 -13.17 -7.18 -22.73
N ASN A 25 -14.07 -7.36 -21.77
CA ASN A 25 -13.91 -6.85 -20.41
C ASN A 25 -12.79 -7.57 -19.63
N LEU A 26 -12.54 -8.86 -19.89
CA LEU A 26 -11.40 -9.59 -19.32
C LEU A 26 -10.06 -9.07 -19.87
N GLY A 27 -9.97 -8.85 -21.19
CA GLY A 27 -8.78 -8.28 -21.84
C GLY A 27 -8.42 -6.91 -21.29
N VAL A 28 -9.40 -6.01 -21.14
CA VAL A 28 -9.19 -4.68 -20.55
C VAL A 28 -8.67 -4.77 -19.11
N ARG A 29 -9.27 -5.62 -18.25
CA ARG A 29 -8.77 -5.82 -16.86
C ARG A 29 -7.38 -6.45 -16.78
N ALA A 30 -6.96 -7.20 -17.81
CA ALA A 30 -5.63 -7.78 -17.92
C ALA A 30 -4.63 -6.86 -18.67
N GLY A 31 -4.99 -5.60 -18.94
CA GLY A 31 -4.10 -4.60 -19.55
C GLY A 31 -3.99 -4.67 -21.08
N TYR A 32 -4.74 -5.52 -21.77
CA TYR A 32 -4.67 -5.59 -23.24
C TYR A 32 -5.25 -4.33 -23.89
N ALA A 33 -4.40 -3.58 -24.61
CA ALA A 33 -4.80 -2.39 -25.37
C ALA A 33 -5.63 -2.72 -26.63
N ALA A 34 -5.63 -3.99 -27.06
CA ALA A 34 -6.46 -4.51 -28.13
C ALA A 34 -7.69 -5.26 -27.58
N GLU A 35 -8.83 -5.15 -28.27
CA GLU A 35 -10.04 -5.90 -27.92
C GLU A 35 -9.82 -7.42 -28.03
N LEU A 36 -9.74 -8.11 -26.89
CA LEU A 36 -9.70 -9.56 -26.82
C LEU A 36 -11.06 -10.13 -27.27
N THR A 37 -11.05 -10.95 -28.31
CA THR A 37 -12.26 -11.50 -28.96
C THR A 37 -12.11 -13.00 -29.21
N PRO A 38 -13.21 -13.76 -29.40
CA PRO A 38 -13.13 -15.18 -29.79
C PRO A 38 -12.28 -15.38 -31.06
N TYR A 39 -12.37 -14.43 -31.99
CA TYR A 39 -11.60 -14.41 -33.22
C TYR A 39 -10.09 -14.23 -32.99
N ALA A 40 -9.67 -13.51 -31.95
CA ALA A 40 -8.25 -13.38 -31.58
C ALA A 40 -7.63 -14.73 -31.18
N PHE A 41 -8.36 -15.55 -30.41
CA PHE A 41 -7.94 -16.92 -30.09
C PHE A 41 -7.90 -17.82 -31.32
N ARG A 42 -8.94 -17.75 -32.18
CA ARG A 42 -8.97 -18.50 -33.46
C ARG A 42 -7.80 -18.11 -34.36
N ARG A 43 -7.46 -16.81 -34.45
CA ARG A 43 -6.25 -16.28 -35.12
C ARG A 43 -4.95 -16.80 -34.50
N GLY A 44 -4.81 -16.76 -33.17
CA GLY A 44 -3.61 -17.26 -32.49
C GLY A 44 -3.37 -18.76 -32.76
N ASN A 45 -4.40 -19.58 -32.54
CA ASN A 45 -4.39 -21.01 -32.88
C ASN A 45 -4.10 -21.25 -34.38
N GLY A 46 -4.71 -20.46 -35.27
CA GLY A 46 -4.46 -20.49 -36.70
C GLY A 46 -2.99 -20.25 -37.07
N ASN A 47 -2.41 -19.16 -36.57
CA ASN A 47 -1.02 -18.79 -36.82
C ASN A 47 -0.01 -19.78 -36.20
N MET A 48 -0.36 -20.41 -35.07
CA MET A 48 0.46 -21.50 -34.48
C MET A 48 0.44 -22.79 -35.30
N MET A 49 -0.65 -23.08 -36.00
CA MET A 49 -0.71 -24.22 -36.94
C MET A 49 0.02 -23.90 -38.25
N ASP A 50 -0.16 -22.69 -38.77
CA ASP A 50 0.46 -22.23 -40.02
C ASP A 50 1.99 -22.15 -39.92
N GLY A 51 2.51 -21.71 -38.77
CA GLY A 51 3.95 -21.68 -38.48
C GLY A 51 4.55 -23.00 -37.96
N ASN A 52 3.82 -24.12 -37.97
CA ASN A 52 4.32 -25.41 -37.49
C ASN A 52 4.57 -26.38 -38.67
N PRO A 53 5.83 -26.78 -38.95
CA PRO A 53 6.14 -27.69 -40.06
C PRO A 53 5.52 -29.09 -39.94
N THR A 54 4.97 -29.47 -38.77
CA THR A 54 4.27 -30.75 -38.58
C THR A 54 2.75 -30.67 -38.82
N VAL A 55 2.21 -29.55 -39.33
CA VAL A 55 0.77 -29.39 -39.59
C VAL A 55 0.56 -29.01 -41.05
N THR A 56 -0.12 -29.87 -41.81
CA THR A 56 -0.39 -29.59 -43.22
C THR A 56 -1.45 -28.49 -43.38
N THR A 57 -1.41 -27.78 -44.51
CA THR A 57 -2.46 -26.82 -44.91
C THR A 57 -3.86 -27.43 -44.89
N ALA A 58 -3.99 -28.72 -45.23
CA ALA A 58 -5.26 -29.45 -45.17
C ALA A 58 -5.74 -29.63 -43.71
N GLU A 59 -4.87 -30.04 -42.79
CA GLU A 59 -5.18 -30.14 -41.36
C GLU A 59 -5.47 -28.76 -40.75
N ARG A 60 -4.75 -27.71 -41.15
CA ARG A 60 -5.04 -26.33 -40.75
C ARG A 60 -6.43 -25.91 -41.20
N ARG A 61 -6.78 -26.09 -42.48
CA ARG A 61 -8.12 -25.80 -43.03
C ARG A 61 -9.21 -26.56 -42.28
N GLN A 62 -9.02 -27.87 -42.04
CA GLN A 62 -9.95 -28.71 -41.28
C GLN A 62 -10.13 -28.22 -39.84
N ARG A 63 -9.01 -28.00 -39.12
CA ARG A 63 -9.02 -27.59 -37.71
C ARG A 63 -9.52 -26.17 -37.50
N MET A 64 -9.38 -25.30 -38.50
CA MET A 64 -9.94 -23.95 -38.52
C MET A 64 -11.37 -23.89 -39.05
N ALA A 65 -11.92 -24.97 -39.60
CA ALA A 65 -13.18 -25.01 -40.36
C ALA A 65 -13.23 -23.95 -41.48
N HIS A 66 -12.23 -23.97 -42.36
CA HIS A 66 -12.08 -23.06 -43.51
C HIS A 66 -12.30 -23.81 -44.84
N LYS A 67 -12.97 -23.15 -45.79
CA LYS A 67 -13.27 -23.72 -47.12
C LYS A 67 -12.05 -23.73 -48.05
N ASN A 68 -11.18 -22.75 -47.91
CA ASN A 68 -9.95 -22.52 -48.67
C ASN A 68 -8.96 -21.67 -47.82
N ASP A 69 -7.78 -21.35 -48.34
CA ASP A 69 -6.80 -20.51 -47.61
C ASP A 69 -7.05 -19.02 -47.72
N ASP A 70 -7.82 -18.54 -48.71
CA ASP A 70 -8.27 -17.14 -48.76
C ASP A 70 -9.10 -16.83 -47.49
N THR A 71 -9.88 -17.80 -47.02
CA THR A 71 -10.56 -17.75 -45.71
C THR A 71 -9.56 -17.63 -44.54
N PHE A 72 -8.38 -18.25 -44.66
CA PHE A 72 -7.30 -18.17 -43.66
C PHE A 72 -6.50 -16.86 -43.74
N GLY A 73 -6.38 -16.23 -44.91
CA GLY A 73 -5.71 -14.92 -45.06
C GLY A 73 -6.29 -13.82 -44.16
N ALA A 74 -7.58 -13.89 -43.86
CA ALA A 74 -8.23 -13.02 -42.87
C ALA A 74 -7.71 -13.22 -41.41
N TYR A 75 -7.08 -14.35 -41.12
CA TYR A 75 -6.52 -14.69 -39.81
C TYR A 75 -5.02 -14.43 -39.71
N ILE A 76 -4.27 -14.43 -40.81
CA ILE A 76 -2.84 -14.07 -40.84
C ILE A 76 -2.64 -12.67 -40.21
N SER A 77 -1.52 -12.47 -39.51
CA SER A 77 -1.19 -11.17 -38.92
C SER A 77 -0.69 -10.19 -39.99
N ARG A 78 -1.11 -8.93 -39.91
CA ARG A 78 -0.60 -7.81 -40.75
C ARG A 78 0.78 -7.30 -40.28
N GLN A 79 1.65 -8.24 -39.94
CA GLN A 79 3.06 -8.06 -39.56
C GLN A 79 3.77 -9.34 -39.98
N SER A 80 4.95 -9.24 -40.61
CA SER A 80 5.70 -10.43 -41.00
C SER A 80 6.21 -11.19 -39.76
N VAL A 81 6.58 -12.45 -39.96
CA VAL A 81 7.43 -13.23 -39.02
C VAL A 81 8.77 -13.59 -39.64
N VAL A 82 8.91 -13.40 -40.95
CA VAL A 82 10.20 -13.44 -41.62
C VAL A 82 10.90 -12.14 -41.29
N ASP A 83 12.03 -12.29 -40.63
CA ASP A 83 13.00 -11.25 -40.38
C ASP A 83 13.70 -10.93 -41.70
N ALA A 84 13.15 -9.95 -42.42
CA ALA A 84 13.56 -9.57 -43.76
C ALA A 84 15.01 -9.11 -43.84
N GLN A 85 15.57 -8.59 -42.74
CA GLN A 85 16.95 -8.14 -42.66
C GLN A 85 17.88 -9.33 -42.40
N ALA A 86 17.61 -10.16 -41.40
CA ALA A 86 18.42 -11.35 -41.15
C ALA A 86 18.45 -12.30 -42.37
N VAL A 87 17.33 -12.47 -43.10
CA VAL A 87 17.33 -13.22 -44.36
C VAL A 87 18.29 -12.65 -45.40
N MET A 88 18.31 -11.32 -45.57
CA MET A 88 19.15 -10.64 -46.57
C MET A 88 20.65 -10.62 -46.21
N PHE A 89 21.00 -10.86 -44.94
CA PHE A 89 22.38 -10.95 -44.46
C PHE A 89 22.83 -12.39 -44.13
N GLU A 90 22.02 -13.40 -44.48
CA GLU A 90 22.22 -14.82 -44.14
C GLU A 90 22.32 -15.11 -42.62
N GLU A 91 21.78 -14.22 -41.79
CA GLU A 91 21.85 -14.28 -40.33
C GLU A 91 20.68 -15.09 -39.69
N PRO A 92 20.85 -15.59 -38.44
CA PRO A 92 19.78 -16.29 -37.72
C PRO A 92 18.60 -15.36 -37.35
N GLN A 93 17.52 -15.41 -38.13
CA GLN A 93 16.28 -14.66 -37.93
C GLN A 93 15.77 -14.65 -36.47
N GLU A 94 15.41 -13.48 -35.93
CA GLU A 94 14.84 -13.33 -34.58
C GLU A 94 13.36 -13.78 -34.46
N ARG A 95 13.01 -14.95 -35.02
CA ARG A 95 11.62 -15.43 -35.14
C ARG A 95 10.83 -15.37 -33.83
N ALA A 96 11.47 -15.60 -32.68
CA ALA A 96 10.84 -15.48 -31.36
C ALA A 96 10.29 -14.07 -31.09
N LEU A 97 11.06 -13.02 -31.41
CA LEU A 97 10.67 -11.61 -31.26
C LEU A 97 9.48 -11.29 -32.18
N PHE A 98 9.57 -11.65 -33.47
CA PHE A 98 8.49 -11.40 -34.42
C PHE A 98 7.21 -12.20 -34.11
N HIS A 99 7.34 -13.44 -33.61
CA HIS A 99 6.20 -14.21 -33.10
C HIS A 99 5.56 -13.50 -31.90
N GLN A 100 6.35 -12.96 -30.95
CA GLN A 100 5.85 -12.19 -29.82
C GLN A 100 5.11 -10.92 -30.30
N LEU A 101 5.69 -10.15 -31.24
CA LEU A 101 5.08 -8.96 -31.85
C LEU A 101 3.75 -9.25 -32.56
N ARG A 102 3.58 -10.43 -33.16
CA ARG A 102 2.29 -10.89 -33.74
C ARG A 102 1.20 -11.18 -32.70
N THR A 103 1.55 -11.39 -31.42
CA THR A 103 0.56 -11.72 -30.37
C THR A 103 -0.21 -10.49 -29.89
N VAL A 104 -1.33 -10.71 -29.22
CA VAL A 104 -1.98 -9.66 -28.42
C VAL A 104 -1.19 -9.29 -27.16
N ALA A 105 -0.26 -10.13 -26.69
CA ALA A 105 0.56 -9.86 -25.50
C ALA A 105 1.62 -8.77 -25.73
N ALA A 106 2.12 -8.59 -26.96
CA ALA A 106 2.90 -7.40 -27.33
C ALA A 106 2.09 -6.09 -27.33
N MET A 107 0.78 -6.16 -27.10
CA MET A 107 -0.12 -5.01 -26.87
C MET A 107 -0.69 -5.02 -25.44
N GLN A 108 -0.01 -5.68 -24.50
CA GLN A 108 -0.36 -5.66 -23.07
C GLN A 108 0.35 -4.47 -22.39
N ASP A 109 -0.45 -3.54 -21.91
CA ASP A 109 -0.03 -2.39 -21.10
C ASP A 109 0.14 -2.87 -19.65
N PHE A 110 1.36 -3.28 -19.28
CA PHE A 110 1.69 -3.73 -17.92
C PHE A 110 1.63 -2.59 -16.86
N THR A 111 1.43 -1.34 -17.30
CA THR A 111 1.17 -0.19 -16.41
C THR A 111 -0.31 0.12 -16.23
N ALA A 112 -1.20 -0.56 -16.99
CA ALA A 112 -2.63 -0.42 -16.83
C ALA A 112 -3.06 -0.83 -15.41
N PRO A 113 -3.91 -0.03 -14.72
CA PRO A 113 -4.32 -0.34 -13.35
C PRO A 113 -5.08 -1.67 -13.32
N GLY A 114 -4.51 -2.68 -12.66
CA GLY A 114 -5.14 -3.99 -12.48
C GLY A 114 -6.34 -3.88 -11.54
N THR A 115 -7.54 -3.71 -12.09
CA THR A 115 -8.70 -3.30 -11.31
C THR A 115 -9.31 -4.42 -10.47
N ALA A 116 -8.93 -4.45 -9.19
CA ALA A 116 -9.90 -4.78 -8.16
C ALA A 116 -11.05 -3.76 -8.21
N GLY A 117 -12.31 -4.23 -8.31
CA GLY A 117 -13.51 -3.43 -8.06
C GLY A 117 -14.06 -2.53 -9.19
N SER A 118 -13.41 -2.34 -10.34
CA SER A 118 -13.92 -1.36 -11.33
C SER A 118 -15.25 -1.74 -11.99
N GLY A 119 -16.32 -1.02 -11.66
CA GLY A 119 -17.58 -1.04 -12.41
C GLY A 119 -17.40 -0.58 -13.87
N THR A 120 -18.19 -1.14 -14.79
CA THR A 120 -17.97 -1.02 -16.25
C THR A 120 -18.54 0.27 -16.88
N SER A 121 -18.36 1.43 -16.24
CA SER A 121 -18.96 2.71 -16.66
C SER A 121 -17.98 3.77 -17.21
N ALA A 122 -16.73 3.80 -16.75
CA ALA A 122 -15.86 4.98 -16.93
C ALA A 122 -14.94 5.00 -18.18
N PHE A 123 -14.64 3.86 -18.81
CA PHE A 123 -13.65 3.80 -19.92
C PHE A 123 -14.27 4.01 -21.32
N SER A 124 -14.88 5.19 -21.53
CA SER A 124 -15.39 5.62 -22.84
C SER A 124 -14.62 6.82 -23.46
N ARG A 125 -13.35 7.02 -23.08
CA ARG A 125 -12.46 7.91 -23.85
C ARG A 125 -11.85 7.14 -25.03
N ARG A 126 -12.11 7.60 -26.26
CA ARG A 126 -11.47 7.09 -27.48
C ARG A 126 -9.96 7.34 -27.39
N ARG A 127 -9.13 6.32 -27.06
CA ARG A 127 -7.71 6.33 -27.49
C ARG A 127 -7.73 6.32 -29.02
N ASP A 128 -7.05 7.27 -29.66
CA ASP A 128 -7.19 7.45 -31.11
C ASP A 128 -6.60 6.25 -31.88
N ARG A 129 -7.47 5.61 -32.68
CA ARG A 129 -7.12 4.48 -33.54
C ARG A 129 -6.47 4.94 -34.86
N GLY A 130 -6.43 6.24 -35.15
CA GLY A 130 -5.69 6.84 -36.26
C GLY A 130 -4.18 6.72 -36.08
N ALA A 131 -3.63 7.41 -35.07
CA ALA A 131 -2.19 7.44 -34.78
C ALA A 131 -1.55 6.03 -34.72
N LEU A 132 -2.14 5.11 -33.96
CA LEU A 132 -1.62 3.72 -33.82
C LEU A 132 -1.76 2.86 -35.08
N ARG A 133 -2.52 3.32 -36.09
CA ARG A 133 -2.63 2.69 -37.42
C ARG A 133 -1.69 3.29 -38.46
N GLN A 134 -1.12 4.47 -38.23
CA GLN A 134 -0.20 5.11 -39.16
C GLN A 134 1.20 4.52 -39.01
N ALA A 135 1.77 4.59 -37.81
CA ALA A 135 3.07 3.98 -37.46
C ALA A 135 3.16 2.46 -37.77
N ARG A 136 2.02 1.76 -37.86
CA ARG A 136 1.95 0.32 -38.18
C ARG A 136 1.74 0.01 -39.67
N ARG A 137 1.57 1.02 -40.54
CA ARG A 137 1.65 0.86 -42.00
C ARG A 137 3.07 1.05 -42.48
N GLU A 138 3.72 2.11 -41.99
CA GLU A 138 5.12 2.44 -42.25
C GLU A 138 6.00 1.20 -42.02
N HIS A 139 5.95 0.60 -40.83
CA HIS A 139 6.69 -0.64 -40.50
C HIS A 139 6.21 -1.96 -41.16
N PHE A 140 5.13 -1.99 -41.95
CA PHE A 140 4.67 -3.25 -42.60
C PHE A 140 4.82 -3.25 -44.13
N SER A 141 5.01 -2.08 -44.76
CA SER A 141 5.31 -2.00 -46.19
C SER A 141 6.61 -2.73 -46.53
N ASP A 142 7.64 -2.52 -45.71
CA ASP A 142 9.02 -2.94 -45.97
C ASP A 142 9.26 -4.47 -45.88
N GLY A 143 8.29 -5.22 -45.31
CA GLY A 143 8.45 -6.65 -44.98
C GLY A 143 7.51 -7.61 -45.71
N MET A 144 6.76 -7.16 -46.71
CA MET A 144 5.82 -8.00 -47.49
C MET A 144 6.37 -8.46 -48.86
N HIS A 145 7.41 -7.80 -49.39
CA HIS A 145 7.86 -7.98 -50.78
C HIS A 145 8.64 -9.27 -51.07
N GLN A 146 8.82 -10.17 -50.08
CA GLN A 146 9.81 -11.26 -50.11
C GLN A 146 9.25 -12.71 -50.18
N LEU A 147 7.92 -12.94 -50.19
CA LEU A 147 7.35 -14.24 -49.75
C LEU A 147 6.25 -14.90 -50.61
N GLU A 148 5.95 -14.39 -51.81
CA GLU A 148 4.71 -14.80 -52.53
C GLU A 148 4.87 -15.97 -53.53
N GLU A 149 6.08 -16.54 -53.72
CA GLU A 149 6.38 -17.42 -54.86
C GLU A 149 6.07 -18.92 -54.70
N GLU A 150 5.92 -19.48 -53.48
CA GLU A 150 6.16 -20.92 -53.26
C GLU A 150 4.93 -21.86 -53.13
N GLY A 151 3.70 -21.35 -52.96
CA GLY A 151 2.73 -22.00 -52.04
C GLY A 151 1.44 -22.69 -52.56
N LEU A 152 1.37 -23.39 -53.70
CA LEU A 152 0.10 -24.02 -54.18
C LEU A 152 0.21 -25.47 -54.73
N ALA A 153 -0.07 -26.48 -53.88
CA ALA A 153 -0.24 -27.88 -54.33
C ALA A 153 -1.19 -28.76 -53.47
N ALA A 154 -1.96 -29.63 -54.15
CA ALA A 154 -2.66 -30.85 -53.69
C ALA A 154 -3.90 -30.77 -52.73
N GLN A 155 -4.82 -31.74 -52.90
CA GLN A 155 -6.11 -31.88 -52.17
C GLN A 155 -6.77 -33.28 -52.34
N ASN A 156 -7.54 -33.73 -51.33
CA ASN A 156 -8.76 -34.59 -51.33
C ASN A 156 -8.80 -36.08 -51.78
N LYS A 157 -9.30 -36.97 -50.87
CA LYS A 157 -10.44 -37.95 -50.97
C LYS A 157 -10.58 -38.76 -49.64
N VAL A 158 -11.69 -39.37 -49.14
CA VAL A 158 -13.09 -39.71 -49.57
C VAL A 158 -13.22 -41.05 -50.35
N LEU A 159 -13.89 -42.13 -49.90
CA LEU A 159 -14.66 -42.49 -48.65
C LEU A 159 -14.36 -43.99 -48.26
N THR A 160 -15.12 -44.92 -47.64
CA THR A 160 -16.56 -45.13 -47.26
C THR A 160 -16.72 -46.23 -46.14
N ASP A 161 -17.94 -46.76 -45.91
CA ASP A 161 -18.39 -48.02 -45.24
C ASP A 161 -18.30 -48.24 -43.70
N PHE A 162 -19.27 -49.02 -43.17
CA PHE A 162 -19.58 -49.19 -41.74
C PHE A 162 -19.71 -50.68 -41.33
N VAL A 163 -19.13 -51.04 -40.18
CA VAL A 163 -19.10 -52.38 -39.58
C VAL A 163 -19.59 -52.29 -38.12
N PRO A 164 -20.26 -53.31 -37.53
CA PRO A 164 -20.64 -53.30 -36.11
C PRO A 164 -19.47 -52.95 -35.18
N PHE A 165 -19.71 -52.03 -34.25
CA PHE A 165 -18.68 -51.39 -33.43
C PHE A 165 -18.28 -52.25 -32.22
N GLU A 166 -17.34 -53.17 -32.42
CA GLU A 166 -16.40 -53.48 -31.33
C GLU A 166 -15.61 -52.22 -31.00
N ARG A 167 -15.53 -51.84 -29.71
CA ARG A 167 -14.83 -50.63 -29.30
C ARG A 167 -13.32 -50.80 -29.57
N PRO A 168 -12.71 -50.04 -30.49
CA PRO A 168 -11.32 -50.25 -30.84
C PRO A 168 -10.41 -50.07 -29.63
N LYS A 169 -9.32 -50.85 -29.55
CA LYS A 169 -8.20 -50.52 -28.65
C LYS A 169 -7.81 -49.05 -28.92
N PRO A 170 -7.62 -48.22 -27.88
CA PRO A 170 -7.39 -46.79 -28.06
C PRO A 170 -6.22 -46.60 -29.01
N SER A 171 -6.48 -45.92 -30.13
CA SER A 171 -5.54 -45.85 -31.27
C SER A 171 -4.16 -45.35 -30.80
N PRO A 172 -3.07 -45.64 -31.55
CA PRO A 172 -1.75 -45.11 -31.19
C PRO A 172 -1.78 -43.59 -30.97
N LYS A 173 -2.63 -42.85 -31.69
CA LYS A 173 -2.86 -41.41 -31.51
C LYS A 173 -3.66 -41.08 -30.22
N ALA A 174 -4.64 -41.88 -29.81
CA ALA A 174 -5.38 -41.70 -28.56
C ALA A 174 -4.55 -42.11 -27.32
N SER A 175 -3.82 -43.21 -27.39
CA SER A 175 -2.86 -43.62 -26.36
C SER A 175 -1.70 -42.63 -26.25
N ALA A 176 -1.19 -42.12 -27.38
CA ALA A 176 -0.25 -41.00 -27.39
C ALA A 176 -0.88 -39.73 -26.80
N ILE A 177 -2.16 -39.41 -27.03
CA ILE A 177 -2.83 -38.27 -26.38
C ILE A 177 -2.89 -38.45 -24.86
N VAL A 178 -3.17 -39.65 -24.34
CA VAL A 178 -3.13 -39.89 -22.88
C VAL A 178 -1.69 -39.74 -22.34
N VAL A 179 -0.69 -40.29 -23.02
CA VAL A 179 0.73 -40.12 -22.66
C VAL A 179 1.17 -38.66 -22.78
N ILE A 180 0.68 -37.90 -23.77
CA ILE A 180 0.94 -36.48 -23.97
C ILE A 180 0.23 -35.62 -22.92
N GLU A 181 -0.96 -36.00 -22.45
CA GLU A 181 -1.67 -35.23 -21.42
C GLU A 181 -1.09 -35.50 -20.02
N ILE A 182 -0.66 -36.73 -19.73
CA ILE A 182 0.20 -37.06 -18.58
C ILE A 182 1.53 -36.31 -18.67
N SER A 183 2.17 -36.31 -19.85
CA SER A 183 3.38 -35.55 -20.10
C SER A 183 3.15 -34.04 -20.00
N ARG A 184 1.97 -33.52 -20.33
CA ARG A 184 1.61 -32.11 -20.16
C ARG A 184 1.36 -31.74 -18.72
N GLN A 185 0.81 -32.63 -17.90
CA GLN A 185 0.75 -32.43 -16.45
C GLN A 185 2.16 -32.45 -15.85
N SER A 186 3.02 -33.38 -16.29
CA SER A 186 4.44 -33.42 -15.90
C SER A 186 5.24 -32.20 -16.39
N ILE A 187 4.99 -31.72 -17.60
CA ILE A 187 5.64 -30.54 -18.20
C ILE A 187 5.08 -29.26 -17.58
N ALA A 188 3.79 -29.19 -17.26
CA ALA A 188 3.22 -28.06 -16.50
C ALA A 188 3.81 -27.99 -15.10
N ALA A 189 3.96 -29.12 -14.40
CA ALA A 189 4.64 -29.21 -13.10
C ALA A 189 6.15 -28.89 -13.21
N MET A 190 6.83 -29.33 -14.27
CA MET A 190 8.24 -29.01 -14.51
C MET A 190 8.45 -27.53 -14.90
N ILE A 191 7.55 -26.95 -15.69
CA ILE A 191 7.55 -25.52 -16.01
C ILE A 191 7.26 -24.74 -14.73
N LEU A 192 6.21 -25.07 -13.96
CA LEU A 192 5.93 -24.44 -12.68
C LEU A 192 7.15 -24.50 -11.76
N SER A 193 7.73 -25.67 -11.49
CA SER A 193 8.91 -25.78 -10.61
C SER A 193 10.16 -25.04 -11.13
N ARG A 194 10.35 -24.91 -12.45
CA ARG A 194 11.46 -24.11 -13.04
C ARG A 194 11.19 -22.61 -13.05
N ILE A 195 9.93 -22.17 -13.19
CA ILE A 195 9.57 -20.75 -13.04
C ILE A 195 9.29 -20.37 -11.59
N GLN A 196 9.12 -21.32 -10.66
CA GLN A 196 8.75 -21.05 -9.27
C GLN A 196 9.73 -20.09 -8.58
N PRO A 197 11.07 -20.21 -8.73
CA PRO A 197 12.00 -19.20 -8.22
C PRO A 197 11.77 -17.81 -8.80
N PHE A 198 11.43 -17.70 -10.09
CA PHE A 198 11.08 -16.43 -10.73
C PHE A 198 9.71 -15.92 -10.30
N VAL A 199 8.74 -16.79 -10.03
CA VAL A 199 7.42 -16.45 -9.48
C VAL A 199 7.53 -16.04 -8.01
N ASP A 200 8.51 -16.55 -7.25
CA ASP A 200 8.76 -16.14 -5.87
C ASP A 200 9.64 -14.88 -5.76
N MET A 201 10.54 -14.64 -6.73
CA MET A 201 11.22 -13.33 -6.88
C MET A 201 10.29 -12.24 -7.43
N ALA A 202 9.38 -12.58 -8.35
CA ALA A 202 8.42 -11.64 -8.94
C ALA A 202 7.11 -11.52 -8.13
N ARG A 203 6.85 -12.46 -7.20
CA ARG A 203 5.93 -12.21 -6.08
C ARG A 203 6.55 -11.08 -5.28
N PRO A 204 5.88 -9.92 -5.14
CA PRO A 204 6.25 -9.01 -4.10
C PRO A 204 5.89 -9.67 -2.76
N VAL A 205 6.86 -10.35 -2.15
CA VAL A 205 6.94 -10.50 -0.70
C VAL A 205 7.10 -9.08 -0.16
N ARG A 206 5.99 -8.32 -0.17
CA ARG A 206 5.91 -6.99 0.43
C ARG A 206 6.35 -7.19 1.87
N PRO A 207 7.52 -6.67 2.30
CA PRO A 207 7.95 -6.89 3.66
C PRO A 207 6.85 -6.30 4.54
N VAL A 208 6.35 -7.08 5.50
CA VAL A 208 5.29 -6.57 6.39
C VAL A 208 6.02 -5.76 7.46
N PHE A 209 6.21 -4.48 7.19
CA PHE A 209 6.87 -3.59 8.13
C PHE A 209 6.05 -3.55 9.42
N ARG A 210 6.77 -3.64 10.54
CA ARG A 210 6.27 -3.48 11.92
C ARG A 210 7.03 -2.32 12.55
N TYR A 211 6.53 -1.79 13.66
CA TYR A 211 7.31 -0.85 14.48
C TYR A 211 8.32 -1.63 15.33
N SER A 212 9.42 -0.97 15.76
CA SER A 212 10.43 -1.63 16.59
C SER A 212 9.81 -2.25 17.84
N GLU A 213 10.16 -3.50 18.14
CA GLU A 213 9.65 -4.32 19.25
C GLU A 213 8.12 -4.58 19.27
N ALA A 214 7.34 -3.99 18.37
CA ALA A 214 5.89 -4.17 18.26
C ALA A 214 5.51 -5.27 17.25
N GLU A 215 6.10 -6.45 17.44
CA GLU A 215 5.83 -7.62 16.61
C GLU A 215 4.66 -8.45 17.15
N PRO A 216 3.82 -9.06 16.28
CA PRO A 216 2.80 -9.99 16.72
C PRO A 216 3.41 -11.35 17.12
N THR A 217 2.65 -12.13 17.87
CA THR A 217 2.98 -13.54 18.16
C THR A 217 3.05 -14.40 16.88
N LYS A 218 3.60 -15.62 16.99
CA LYS A 218 3.63 -16.60 15.88
C LYS A 218 2.24 -16.87 15.29
N ASP A 219 1.21 -16.81 16.14
CA ASP A 219 -0.20 -17.01 15.82
C ASP A 219 -0.90 -15.71 15.34
N LYS A 220 -0.11 -14.67 15.04
CA LYS A 220 -0.54 -13.34 14.54
C LYS A 220 -1.44 -12.54 15.49
N MET A 221 -1.41 -12.85 16.78
CA MET A 221 -2.10 -12.09 17.84
C MET A 221 -1.21 -11.00 18.43
N CYS A 222 -1.80 -9.99 19.05
CA CYS A 222 -1.08 -9.05 19.92
C CYS A 222 -0.46 -9.80 21.12
N PRO A 223 0.81 -9.55 21.50
CA PRO A 223 1.42 -10.18 22.67
C PRO A 223 0.76 -9.81 24.01
N SER A 224 0.13 -8.64 24.10
CA SER A 224 -0.35 -8.06 25.37
C SER A 224 -1.87 -8.08 25.55
N CYS A 225 -2.65 -8.48 24.54
CA CYS A 225 -4.12 -8.57 24.64
C CYS A 225 -4.69 -9.54 23.57
N PRO A 226 -5.94 -10.03 23.72
CA PRO A 226 -6.51 -11.05 22.82
C PRO A 226 -6.93 -10.53 21.42
N THR A 227 -6.30 -9.47 20.93
CA THR A 227 -6.59 -8.89 19.62
C THR A 227 -5.89 -9.70 18.52
N LEU A 228 -6.69 -10.40 17.73
CA LEU A 228 -6.29 -11.10 16.51
C LEU A 228 -6.04 -10.11 15.37
N GLY A 229 -4.98 -10.32 14.60
CA GLY A 229 -4.81 -9.69 13.29
C GLY A 229 -5.06 -10.69 12.16
N GLU A 230 -6.06 -10.43 11.30
CA GLU A 230 -5.93 -10.52 9.82
C GLU A 230 -7.24 -10.31 9.04
N THR A 231 -7.33 -9.14 8.38
CA THR A 231 -7.63 -9.07 6.94
C THR A 231 -6.65 -8.06 6.30
N LYS A 232 -6.60 -7.95 4.96
CA LYS A 232 -5.69 -7.01 4.28
C LYS A 232 -5.95 -5.53 4.61
N SER A 233 -7.20 -5.13 4.81
CA SER A 233 -7.55 -3.74 5.20
C SER A 233 -7.21 -3.43 6.66
N THR A 234 -6.94 -4.44 7.48
CA THR A 234 -6.60 -4.24 8.91
C THR A 234 -5.10 -4.20 9.21
N ILE A 235 -4.20 -4.35 8.24
CA ILE A 235 -2.76 -4.51 8.55
C ILE A 235 -2.17 -3.25 9.21
N LEU A 236 -2.48 -2.06 8.68
CA LEU A 236 -2.12 -0.78 9.30
C LEU A 236 -2.77 -0.60 10.68
N ALA A 237 -4.08 -0.86 10.79
CA ALA A 237 -4.80 -0.75 12.07
C ALA A 237 -4.23 -1.68 13.14
N PHE A 238 -3.86 -2.90 12.76
CA PHE A 238 -3.22 -3.88 13.65
C PHE A 238 -1.77 -3.48 13.99
N ASN A 239 -1.01 -2.87 13.08
CA ASN A 239 0.30 -2.28 13.36
C ASN A 239 0.22 -1.15 14.39
N LEU A 240 -0.74 -0.24 14.24
CA LEU A 240 -0.98 0.83 15.21
C LEU A 240 -1.46 0.29 16.56
N HIS A 241 -2.33 -0.73 16.54
CA HIS A 241 -2.74 -1.44 17.74
C HIS A 241 -1.57 -2.10 18.49
N LEU A 242 -0.69 -2.82 17.79
CA LEU A 242 0.50 -3.45 18.40
C LEU A 242 1.39 -2.41 19.08
N LEU A 243 1.64 -1.27 18.40
CA LEU A 243 2.39 -0.14 18.95
C LEU A 243 1.70 0.45 20.19
N GLU A 244 0.43 0.81 20.09
CA GLU A 244 -0.33 1.38 21.21
C GLU A 244 -0.41 0.42 22.41
N CYS A 245 -0.60 -0.87 22.17
CA CYS A 245 -0.72 -1.87 23.23
C CYS A 245 0.63 -2.09 23.93
N LEU A 246 1.73 -2.16 23.17
CA LEU A 246 3.09 -2.19 23.72
C LEU A 246 3.41 -0.93 24.54
N MET A 247 3.00 0.25 24.07
CA MET A 247 3.19 1.51 24.80
C MET A 247 2.41 1.53 26.12
N LYS A 248 1.13 1.12 26.09
CA LYS A 248 0.27 1.03 27.29
C LYS A 248 0.81 0.01 28.30
N GLU A 249 1.28 -1.15 27.83
CA GLU A 249 1.86 -2.19 28.70
C GLU A 249 3.20 -1.75 29.32
N ARG A 250 4.09 -1.13 28.55
CA ARG A 250 5.33 -0.51 29.07
C ARG A 250 5.02 0.56 30.13
N GLN A 251 4.02 1.39 29.89
CA GLN A 251 3.61 2.41 30.85
C GLN A 251 3.02 1.78 32.13
N ARG A 252 2.20 0.74 32.01
CA ARG A 252 1.64 -0.01 33.16
C ARG A 252 2.74 -0.55 34.07
N VAL A 253 3.71 -1.26 33.51
CA VAL A 253 4.85 -1.83 34.27
C VAL A 253 5.65 -0.71 34.96
N MET A 254 6.00 0.37 34.24
CA MET A 254 6.74 1.48 34.84
C MET A 254 5.94 2.23 35.92
N LEU A 255 4.61 2.31 35.82
CA LEU A 255 3.76 2.88 36.87
C LEU A 255 3.67 1.95 38.10
N GLU A 256 3.70 0.63 37.92
CA GLU A 256 3.76 -0.32 39.03
C GLU A 256 5.10 -0.25 39.77
N ASP A 257 6.23 -0.22 39.05
CA ASP A 257 7.57 0.04 39.62
C ASP A 257 7.61 1.37 40.40
N LEU A 258 7.00 2.43 39.85
CA LEU A 258 6.94 3.74 40.51
C LEU A 258 6.10 3.70 41.80
N LYS A 259 4.95 3.00 41.79
CA LYS A 259 4.12 2.82 42.99
C LYS A 259 4.87 2.11 44.11
N LEU A 260 5.70 1.11 43.79
CA LEU A 260 6.56 0.42 44.76
C LEU A 260 7.61 1.37 45.36
N GLN A 261 8.19 2.28 44.57
CA GLN A 261 9.14 3.29 45.06
C GLN A 261 8.49 4.32 45.98
N PHE A 262 7.26 4.75 45.68
CA PHE A 262 6.50 5.75 46.43
C PHE A 262 5.91 5.25 47.77
N THR A 263 6.22 4.04 48.23
CA THR A 263 5.78 3.46 49.51
C THR A 263 6.36 4.15 50.78
N ARG A 264 6.80 5.42 50.68
CA ARG A 264 7.51 6.17 51.71
C ARG A 264 6.90 7.56 51.87
N ARG A 265 6.63 7.99 53.11
CA ARG A 265 6.22 9.38 53.42
C ARG A 265 7.29 10.37 52.95
N CYS A 266 6.86 11.54 52.47
CA CYS A 266 7.75 12.63 52.01
C CYS A 266 8.82 12.98 53.07
N GLY A 267 8.40 13.15 54.33
CA GLY A 267 9.30 13.44 55.46
C GLY A 267 10.10 12.26 56.02
N SER A 268 9.94 11.03 55.52
CA SER A 268 10.50 9.83 56.20
C SER A 268 12.03 9.75 56.23
N LYS A 269 12.74 10.31 55.23
CA LYS A 269 14.22 10.45 55.22
C LYS A 269 14.71 11.71 54.50
N THR A 270 14.64 12.85 55.20
CA THR A 270 15.64 13.94 55.15
C THR A 270 15.91 14.65 53.81
N ILE A 271 14.88 15.30 53.24
CA ILE A 271 15.02 16.31 52.16
C ILE A 271 14.15 17.52 52.47
N PHE A 272 12.86 17.40 52.19
CA PHE A 272 11.81 18.37 52.49
C PHE A 272 11.45 18.22 53.97
N GLY A 273 12.41 18.47 54.87
CA GLY A 273 12.35 18.11 56.30
C GLY A 273 11.23 18.76 57.12
N VAL A 274 10.42 19.61 56.51
CA VAL A 274 9.23 20.26 57.08
C VAL A 274 7.93 19.62 56.55
N CYS A 275 8.02 18.75 55.53
CA CYS A 275 6.88 18.19 54.82
C CYS A 275 6.43 16.84 55.38
N ASN A 276 5.38 16.89 56.21
CA ASN A 276 4.68 15.71 56.73
C ASN A 276 3.56 15.19 55.80
N HIS A 277 3.56 15.55 54.51
CA HIS A 277 2.55 15.05 53.57
C HIS A 277 2.76 13.55 53.32
N GLU A 278 1.67 12.79 53.44
CA GLU A 278 1.65 11.39 53.01
C GLU A 278 1.47 11.34 51.49
N LEU A 279 2.10 10.35 50.86
CA LEU A 279 2.12 10.20 49.41
C LEU A 279 1.37 8.92 49.03
N PRO A 280 0.02 8.93 49.04
CA PRO A 280 -0.76 7.78 48.59
C PRO A 280 -0.52 7.56 47.10
N VAL A 281 -0.50 6.29 46.68
CA VAL A 281 -0.25 5.89 45.27
C VAL A 281 -1.06 4.67 44.84
N HIS A 282 -2.10 4.28 45.58
CA HIS A 282 -2.91 3.10 45.28
C HIS A 282 -3.67 3.31 43.95
N THR A 283 -4.39 4.43 43.83
CA THR A 283 -5.06 4.89 42.61
C THR A 283 -4.16 5.80 41.77
N GLN A 284 -4.53 6.00 40.49
CA GLN A 284 -3.82 6.94 39.62
C GLN A 284 -3.93 8.39 40.10
N ASN A 285 -5.12 8.82 40.56
CA ASN A 285 -5.37 10.18 41.07
C ASN A 285 -4.48 10.51 42.29
N GLU A 286 -4.24 9.55 43.17
CA GLU A 286 -3.31 9.68 44.29
C GLU A 286 -1.85 9.77 43.82
N LEU A 287 -1.44 8.93 42.85
CA LEU A 287 -0.11 9.02 42.23
C LEU A 287 0.11 10.38 41.54
N ASP A 288 -0.87 10.89 40.79
CA ASP A 288 -0.81 12.20 40.13
C ASP A 288 -0.67 13.34 41.14
N LYS A 289 -1.34 13.26 42.30
CA LYS A 289 -1.18 14.20 43.42
C LYS A 289 0.21 14.12 44.03
N SER A 290 0.70 12.91 44.29
CA SER A 290 2.03 12.66 44.85
C SER A 290 3.15 13.16 43.92
N LEU A 291 3.01 12.95 42.60
CA LEU A 291 3.92 13.49 41.58
C LEU A 291 3.88 15.03 41.52
N LYS A 292 2.70 15.64 41.53
CA LYS A 292 2.53 17.12 41.57
C LYS A 292 3.13 17.72 42.84
N HIS A 293 3.00 17.04 43.97
CA HIS A 293 3.60 17.43 45.24
C HIS A 293 5.14 17.43 45.17
N VAL A 294 5.76 16.40 44.57
CA VAL A 294 7.22 16.36 44.37
C VAL A 294 7.68 17.42 43.34
N SER A 295 6.95 17.64 42.23
CA SER A 295 7.24 18.74 41.29
C SER A 295 7.19 20.11 41.98
N ALA A 296 6.14 20.39 42.76
CA ALA A 296 6.01 21.64 43.50
C ALA A 296 7.18 21.86 44.47
N HIS A 297 7.62 20.80 45.16
CA HIS A 297 8.80 20.85 46.00
C HIS A 297 10.09 21.17 45.24
N VAL A 298 10.38 20.48 44.13
CA VAL A 298 11.60 20.73 43.32
C VAL A 298 11.59 22.14 42.71
N ASN A 299 10.44 22.58 42.19
CA ASN A 299 10.30 23.92 41.63
C ASN A 299 10.47 25.02 42.72
N ASN A 300 9.92 24.80 43.92
CA ASN A 300 10.07 25.74 45.05
C ASN A 300 11.51 25.80 45.58
N LEU A 301 12.30 24.72 45.55
CA LEU A 301 13.73 24.77 45.91
C LEU A 301 14.51 25.77 45.05
N VAL A 302 14.25 25.77 43.73
CA VAL A 302 14.90 26.70 42.80
C VAL A 302 14.41 28.12 43.03
N ALA A 303 13.10 28.32 43.23
CA ALA A 303 12.52 29.63 43.49
C ALA A 303 13.02 30.26 44.82
N ILE A 304 13.31 29.46 45.85
CA ILE A 304 13.80 29.92 47.15
C ILE A 304 15.32 30.11 47.16
N SER A 305 16.09 29.19 46.56
CA SER A 305 17.56 29.23 46.62
C SER A 305 18.22 30.05 45.51
N GLY A 306 17.52 30.31 44.40
CA GLY A 306 18.11 30.89 43.19
C GLY A 306 19.11 29.98 42.47
N THR A 307 19.22 28.71 42.87
CA THR A 307 20.18 27.74 42.32
C THR A 307 19.52 26.43 41.91
N PHE A 308 20.06 25.78 40.88
CA PHE A 308 19.69 24.42 40.52
C PHE A 308 20.56 23.41 41.28
N SER A 309 20.49 23.41 42.62
CA SER A 309 21.26 22.49 43.47
C SER A 309 20.40 21.39 44.08
N CYS A 310 20.97 20.19 44.26
CA CYS A 310 20.29 19.12 45.00
C CYS A 310 20.38 19.41 46.50
N THR A 311 19.22 19.45 47.17
CA THR A 311 19.12 19.69 48.62
C THR A 311 18.83 18.42 49.43
N TRP A 312 18.99 17.24 48.80
CA TRP A 312 18.96 15.97 49.50
C TRP A 312 20.10 15.92 50.52
N SER A 313 19.81 15.59 51.78
CA SER A 313 20.77 15.66 52.91
C SER A 313 22.11 14.90 52.78
N SER A 314 22.31 14.12 51.71
CA SER A 314 23.55 13.40 51.38
C SER A 314 24.06 13.70 49.97
N CYS A 315 23.67 14.86 49.40
CA CYS A 315 24.05 15.30 48.07
C CYS A 315 24.42 16.79 48.10
N THR A 316 25.39 17.16 47.27
CA THR A 316 25.87 18.54 47.09
C THR A 316 26.08 18.85 45.60
N GLU A 317 25.43 18.10 44.71
CA GLU A 317 25.53 18.28 43.26
C GLU A 317 24.78 19.54 42.81
N GLY A 318 25.43 20.33 41.96
CA GLY A 318 24.86 21.53 41.33
C GLY A 318 24.71 21.32 39.82
N PHE A 319 23.63 21.86 39.26
CA PHE A 319 23.22 21.70 37.88
C PHE A 319 23.15 23.06 37.16
N ARG A 320 23.09 23.03 35.84
CA ARG A 320 22.97 24.24 35.00
C ARG A 320 21.53 24.70 34.81
N ASP A 321 20.57 23.82 35.06
CA ASP A 321 19.16 23.97 34.73
C ASP A 321 18.29 23.05 35.61
N LEU A 322 17.00 23.38 35.68
CA LEU A 322 15.97 22.66 36.44
C LEU A 322 15.77 21.22 35.94
N ASP A 323 15.99 20.99 34.65
CA ASP A 323 15.72 19.70 33.99
C ASP A 323 16.81 18.66 34.28
N SER A 324 18.07 19.09 34.39
CA SER A 324 19.19 18.30 34.91
C SER A 324 18.98 17.96 36.39
N LEU A 325 18.49 18.93 37.19
CA LEU A 325 18.14 18.69 38.60
C LEU A 325 17.00 17.67 38.74
N ARG A 326 15.93 17.76 37.93
CA ARG A 326 14.83 16.77 37.88
C ARG A 326 15.35 15.37 37.57
N LYS A 327 16.21 15.23 36.56
CA LYS A 327 16.83 13.95 36.18
C LYS A 327 17.69 13.36 37.30
N HIS A 328 18.51 14.18 37.96
CA HIS A 328 19.27 13.76 39.14
C HIS A 328 18.35 13.31 40.29
N MET A 329 17.31 14.09 40.64
CA MET A 329 16.36 13.77 41.71
C MET A 329 15.60 12.46 41.46
N HIS A 330 15.23 12.20 40.21
CA HIS A 330 14.64 10.91 39.82
C HIS A 330 15.68 9.77 39.92
N HIS A 331 16.83 9.85 39.24
CA HIS A 331 17.75 8.72 39.12
C HIS A 331 18.58 8.41 40.38
N ARG A 332 19.11 9.44 41.06
CA ARG A 332 19.95 9.26 42.27
C ARG A 332 19.08 8.94 43.50
N HIS A 333 17.85 9.47 43.53
CA HIS A 333 17.07 9.54 44.76
C HIS A 333 15.64 8.99 44.71
N GLY A 334 15.10 8.65 43.53
CA GLY A 334 13.72 8.17 43.38
C GLY A 334 12.64 9.24 43.55
N ALA A 335 13.01 10.52 43.63
CA ALA A 335 12.06 11.64 43.69
C ALA A 335 11.62 12.05 42.28
N THR A 336 10.82 11.17 41.68
CA THR A 336 10.18 11.38 40.39
C THR A 336 9.22 12.57 40.47
N THR A 337 9.45 13.60 39.66
CA THR A 337 8.52 14.71 39.45
C THR A 337 7.50 14.32 38.37
N LEU A 338 6.41 15.08 38.22
CA LEU A 338 5.40 14.88 37.17
C LEU A 338 6.01 14.85 35.75
N GLU A 339 7.05 15.65 35.51
CA GLU A 339 7.78 15.73 34.24
C GLU A 339 8.63 14.48 33.96
N MET A 340 9.15 13.85 35.02
CA MET A 340 9.89 12.59 34.98
C MET A 340 8.98 11.35 35.10
N ALA A 341 7.66 11.53 35.20
CA ALA A 341 6.73 10.42 35.41
C ALA A 341 6.64 9.48 34.18
N PRO A 342 6.39 8.17 34.38
CA PRO A 342 6.22 7.19 33.31
C PRO A 342 5.18 7.59 32.26
N MET A 343 5.66 7.92 31.07
CA MET A 343 4.85 8.26 29.91
C MET A 343 5.56 7.74 28.67
N ILE A 344 4.97 6.77 27.98
CA ILE A 344 5.56 6.21 26.76
C ILE A 344 5.08 7.03 25.56
N SER A 345 6.00 7.78 24.94
CA SER A 345 5.81 8.39 23.62
C SER A 345 6.64 7.65 22.58
N TYR A 346 6.23 7.72 21.31
CA TYR A 346 6.94 7.14 20.17
C TYR A 346 7.05 8.18 19.05
N CYS A 347 8.25 8.46 18.56
CA CYS A 347 8.43 9.30 17.37
C CYS A 347 8.29 8.44 16.12
N PHE A 348 7.36 8.77 15.21
CA PHE A 348 7.17 8.00 13.97
C PHE A 348 8.32 8.17 12.97
N GLU A 349 8.96 9.36 12.93
CA GLU A 349 10.06 9.67 12.03
C GLU A 349 11.38 9.02 12.50
N HIS A 350 11.77 9.26 13.76
CA HIS A 350 12.99 8.74 14.36
C HIS A 350 12.87 7.29 14.86
N ARG A 351 11.65 6.75 15.01
CA ARG A 351 11.32 5.36 15.39
C ARG A 351 11.83 4.92 16.77
N ILE A 352 11.85 5.86 17.71
CA ILE A 352 12.38 5.70 19.06
C ILE A 352 11.30 5.95 20.12
N TYR A 353 11.42 5.24 21.25
CA TYR A 353 10.53 5.35 22.40
C TYR A 353 11.11 6.26 23.48
N PHE A 354 10.31 7.21 23.94
CA PHE A 354 10.60 8.07 25.09
C PHE A 354 9.83 7.57 26.31
N ARG A 355 10.39 7.75 27.52
CA ARG A 355 9.92 7.08 28.75
C ARG A 355 9.25 8.01 29.78
N ASN A 356 9.35 9.31 29.58
CA ASN A 356 8.76 10.35 30.40
C ASN A 356 8.48 11.60 29.55
N LEU A 357 7.74 12.57 30.11
CA LEU A 357 7.37 13.80 29.42
C LEU A 357 8.57 14.72 29.15
N GLN A 358 9.57 14.77 30.05
CA GLN A 358 10.72 15.64 29.89
C GLN A 358 11.60 15.26 28.69
N ASP A 359 11.90 13.97 28.52
CA ASP A 359 12.66 13.46 27.37
C ASP A 359 11.87 13.58 26.06
N TRP A 360 10.54 13.38 26.10
CA TRP A 360 9.67 13.62 24.94
C TRP A 360 9.68 15.10 24.53
N ARG A 361 9.50 16.03 25.47
CA ARG A 361 9.53 17.48 25.22
C ARG A 361 10.88 17.93 24.66
N GLY A 362 11.98 17.40 25.19
CA GLY A 362 13.33 17.66 24.66
C GLY A 362 13.45 17.29 23.18
N HIS A 363 12.94 16.11 22.80
CA HIS A 363 12.92 15.68 21.41
C HIS A 363 11.99 16.50 20.51
N CYS A 364 10.85 16.97 21.04
CA CYS A 364 9.99 17.90 20.30
C CYS A 364 10.69 19.24 20.00
N LEU A 365 11.54 19.73 20.90
CA LEU A 365 12.37 20.92 20.65
C LEU A 365 13.41 20.66 19.54
N GLU A 366 14.03 19.48 19.50
CA GLU A 366 14.93 19.08 18.40
C GLU A 366 14.19 19.07 17.05
N HIS A 367 12.97 18.55 16.99
CA HIS A 367 12.11 18.60 15.80
C HIS A 367 11.77 20.04 15.39
N ILE A 368 11.38 20.91 16.34
CA ILE A 368 11.07 22.32 16.07
C ILE A 368 12.29 23.06 15.50
N GLU A 369 13.47 22.90 16.11
CA GLU A 369 14.68 23.59 15.64
C GLU A 369 15.14 23.06 14.28
N THR A 370 15.03 21.74 14.05
CA THR A 370 15.27 21.13 12.74
C THR A 370 14.34 21.71 11.67
N MET A 371 13.05 21.91 11.98
CA MET A 371 12.09 22.51 11.06
C MET A 371 12.34 24.00 10.80
N LYS A 372 12.88 24.78 11.76
CA LYS A 372 13.31 26.17 11.50
C LYS A 372 14.48 26.25 10.50
N HIS A 373 15.40 25.29 10.55
CA HIS A 373 16.58 25.27 9.67
C HIS A 373 16.33 24.56 8.33
N ASN A 374 15.40 23.62 8.29
CA ASN A 374 15.01 22.85 7.11
C ASN A 374 13.49 22.60 7.13
N PRO A 375 12.67 23.60 6.78
CA PRO A 375 11.22 23.50 6.88
C PRO A 375 10.67 22.43 5.95
N SER A 376 10.08 21.38 6.55
CA SER A 376 9.28 20.42 5.81
C SER A 376 8.11 21.15 5.15
N PRO A 377 7.90 21.04 3.83
CA PRO A 377 6.64 21.48 3.24
C PRO A 377 5.49 20.57 3.71
N PHE A 378 5.76 19.32 4.11
CA PHE A 378 4.75 18.30 4.33
C PHE A 378 4.35 18.17 5.81
N PHE A 379 3.05 18.23 6.08
CA PHE A 379 2.41 18.12 7.40
C PHE A 379 1.33 17.00 7.47
N GLY A 380 1.14 16.26 6.38
CA GLY A 380 0.19 15.14 6.30
C GLY A 380 0.63 13.86 7.05
N ILE A 381 -0.06 12.74 6.80
CA ILE A 381 0.34 11.42 7.32
C ILE A 381 0.95 10.61 6.16
N ILE A 382 2.21 10.17 6.29
CA ILE A 382 2.86 9.31 5.30
C ILE A 382 2.71 7.85 5.72
N TYR A 383 1.86 7.11 5.01
CA TYR A 383 1.81 5.65 5.10
C TYR A 383 2.82 5.02 4.13
N ARG A 384 3.65 4.09 4.60
CA ARG A 384 4.57 3.32 3.77
C ARG A 384 4.53 1.85 4.19
N HIS A 385 4.18 0.96 3.25
CA HIS A 385 4.11 -0.49 3.48
C HIS A 385 3.28 -0.91 4.72
N GLN A 386 2.12 -0.28 4.94
CA GLN A 386 1.21 -0.54 6.07
C GLN A 386 1.76 -0.16 7.46
N VAL A 387 2.79 0.70 7.54
CA VAL A 387 3.13 1.49 8.74
C VAL A 387 3.07 2.99 8.44
N ILE A 388 2.91 3.80 9.48
CA ILE A 388 3.16 5.25 9.42
C ILE A 388 4.67 5.49 9.47
N ALA A 389 5.18 6.22 8.48
CA ALA A 389 6.58 6.63 8.37
C ALA A 389 6.83 8.09 8.79
N CYS A 390 5.78 8.93 8.75
CA CYS A 390 5.71 10.28 9.32
C CYS A 390 4.25 10.51 9.71
N ALA A 391 4.01 10.99 10.93
CA ALA A 391 2.67 11.27 11.45
C ALA A 391 2.26 12.70 11.15
N GLY A 392 0.95 12.96 11.11
CA GLY A 392 0.45 14.32 10.87
C GLY A 392 0.84 15.23 12.03
N ILE A 393 1.33 16.43 11.72
CA ILE A 393 1.67 17.47 12.70
C ILE A 393 0.83 18.69 12.35
N CYS A 394 0.15 19.29 13.33
CA CYS A 394 -0.72 20.43 13.08
C CYS A 394 0.12 21.70 12.86
N PRO A 395 0.08 22.35 11.68
CA PRO A 395 0.85 23.58 11.47
C PRO A 395 0.34 24.74 12.33
N TYR A 396 -0.94 24.74 12.75
CA TYR A 396 -1.45 25.74 13.71
C TYR A 396 -0.82 25.58 15.09
N CYS A 397 -0.82 24.36 15.65
CA CYS A 397 -0.13 24.10 16.93
C CYS A 397 1.37 24.33 16.80
N LEU A 398 2.00 23.90 15.69
CA LEU A 398 3.43 24.07 15.49
C LEU A 398 3.84 25.57 15.45
N ALA A 399 3.00 26.43 14.86
CA ALA A 399 3.22 27.87 14.82
C ALA A 399 2.86 28.61 16.13
N ASP A 400 2.03 28.02 17.00
CA ASP A 400 1.61 28.63 18.26
C ASP A 400 2.70 28.55 19.33
N GLU A 401 3.40 29.66 19.55
CA GLU A 401 4.48 29.75 20.54
C GLU A 401 3.99 29.79 22.00
N SER A 402 2.67 29.87 22.25
CA SER A 402 2.11 29.77 23.60
C SER A 402 1.98 28.33 24.10
N LEU A 403 2.11 27.33 23.20
CA LEU A 403 2.00 25.92 23.51
C LEU A 403 3.35 25.27 23.89
N GLY A 404 3.30 24.22 24.71
CA GLY A 404 4.45 23.38 25.01
C GLY A 404 4.94 22.63 23.77
N ALA A 405 6.24 22.31 23.70
CA ALA A 405 6.81 21.64 22.52
C ALA A 405 6.12 20.30 22.22
N GLU A 406 5.68 19.59 23.26
CA GLU A 406 4.89 18.36 23.14
C GLU A 406 3.53 18.56 22.46
N ASP A 407 2.87 19.70 22.66
CA ASP A 407 1.59 20.06 22.05
C ASP A 407 1.80 20.60 20.63
N ARG A 408 2.82 21.44 20.44
CA ARG A 408 3.27 21.96 19.12
C ARG A 408 3.61 20.81 18.17
N CYS A 409 4.23 19.74 18.68
CA CYS A 409 4.58 18.52 17.95
C CYS A 409 3.62 17.35 18.20
N GLN A 410 2.35 17.60 18.54
CA GLN A 410 1.36 16.54 18.69
C GLN A 410 1.20 15.74 17.38
N GLN A 411 1.71 14.51 17.39
CA GLN A 411 1.65 13.58 16.26
C GLN A 411 0.24 12.97 16.14
N TYR A 412 -0.28 12.88 14.91
CA TYR A 412 -1.55 12.25 14.60
C TYR A 412 -1.36 11.00 13.73
N SER A 413 -1.73 9.84 14.28
CA SER A 413 -1.73 8.55 13.59
C SER A 413 -2.98 8.29 12.74
N SER A 414 -4.05 9.06 12.94
CA SER A 414 -5.34 8.88 12.26
C SER A 414 -5.74 10.13 11.50
N THR A 415 -5.95 9.99 10.19
CA THR A 415 -6.43 11.07 9.31
C THR A 415 -7.74 11.69 9.81
N ARG A 416 -8.63 10.90 10.43
CA ARG A 416 -9.90 11.40 11.00
C ARG A 416 -9.67 12.32 12.20
N LEU A 417 -8.79 11.93 13.12
CA LEU A 417 -8.47 12.72 14.31
C LEU A 417 -7.69 13.99 13.93
N PHE A 418 -6.73 13.86 13.01
CA PHE A 418 -5.96 14.99 12.50
C PHE A 418 -6.87 16.04 11.84
N ARG A 419 -7.75 15.60 10.93
CA ARG A 419 -8.73 16.48 10.28
C ARG A 419 -9.65 17.15 11.31
N SER A 420 -10.23 16.40 12.25
CA SER A 420 -11.12 16.96 13.27
C SER A 420 -10.44 18.01 14.17
N HIS A 421 -9.15 17.83 14.46
CA HIS A 421 -8.35 18.82 15.17
C HIS A 421 -8.10 20.08 14.32
N LEU A 422 -7.69 19.93 13.05
CA LEU A 422 -7.52 21.06 12.12
C LEU A 422 -8.81 21.85 11.89
N GLU A 423 -9.96 21.16 11.76
CA GLU A 423 -11.27 21.81 11.63
C GLU A 423 -11.60 22.67 12.85
N ARG A 424 -11.13 22.32 14.05
CA ARG A 424 -11.33 23.13 15.26
C ARG A 424 -10.64 24.49 15.16
N HIS A 425 -9.36 24.53 14.77
CA HIS A 425 -8.63 25.79 14.56
C HIS A 425 -9.37 26.68 13.53
N MET A 426 -9.79 26.10 12.41
CA MET A 426 -10.56 26.79 11.37
C MET A 426 -11.97 27.25 11.80
N MET A 427 -12.49 26.78 12.93
CA MET A 427 -13.78 27.20 13.50
C MET A 427 -13.62 28.21 14.65
N THR A 428 -12.50 28.18 15.38
CA THR A 428 -12.22 29.12 16.48
C THR A 428 -11.71 30.47 16.00
N SER A 429 -11.07 30.54 14.82
CA SER A 429 -10.66 31.81 14.22
C SER A 429 -11.90 32.54 13.68
N GLN A 430 -12.28 33.62 14.34
CA GLN A 430 -13.53 34.36 14.10
C GLN A 430 -13.56 35.01 12.70
N ASP A 431 -12.41 35.49 12.24
CA ASP A 431 -12.04 35.53 10.83
C ASP A 431 -11.14 34.32 10.54
N TYR A 432 -11.33 33.65 9.40
CA TYR A 432 -10.44 32.54 9.01
C TYR A 432 -8.99 33.05 8.82
N PRO A 433 -7.96 32.20 9.03
CA PRO A 433 -6.57 32.61 8.83
C PRO A 433 -6.36 33.13 7.40
N THR A 434 -6.08 34.42 7.26
CA THR A 434 -5.88 35.07 5.96
C THR A 434 -4.55 34.70 5.30
N LYS A 435 -3.70 33.96 6.02
CA LYS A 435 -2.39 33.44 5.59
C LYS A 435 -2.24 32.00 6.06
N CYS A 436 -1.41 31.23 5.36
CA CYS A 436 -1.07 29.87 5.78
C CYS A 436 -0.39 29.88 7.17
N PRO A 437 -0.74 28.93 8.08
CA PRO A 437 -0.07 28.81 9.38
C PRO A 437 1.37 28.29 9.29
N CYS A 438 1.76 27.65 8.19
CA CYS A 438 3.11 27.13 8.00
C CYS A 438 4.10 28.31 7.89
N THR A 439 5.11 28.37 8.79
CA THR A 439 6.03 29.50 9.01
C THR A 439 6.57 30.16 7.74
N ASP A 440 6.95 29.33 6.76
CA ASP A 440 7.63 29.77 5.54
C ASP A 440 6.67 29.97 4.35
N CYS A 441 5.40 29.58 4.50
CA CYS A 441 4.41 29.63 3.42
C CYS A 441 3.63 30.94 3.44
N LYS A 442 4.03 31.86 2.54
CA LYS A 442 3.47 33.22 2.43
C LYS A 442 2.14 33.29 1.67
N GLN A 443 1.47 32.15 1.47
CA GLN A 443 0.23 32.08 0.70
C GLN A 443 -0.94 32.72 1.47
N GLU A 444 -1.64 33.65 0.82
CA GLU A 444 -2.87 34.24 1.36
C GLU A 444 -4.08 33.34 1.07
N LEU A 445 -4.96 33.21 2.06
CA LEU A 445 -6.07 32.26 2.08
C LEU A 445 -7.37 33.04 2.29
N HIS A 446 -8.30 32.91 1.35
CA HIS A 446 -9.46 33.80 1.20
C HIS A 446 -10.80 33.14 1.60
N ASN A 447 -10.77 31.91 2.13
CA ASN A 447 -11.85 31.23 2.86
C ASN A 447 -11.37 29.85 3.36
N ARG A 448 -12.22 29.16 4.14
CA ARG A 448 -11.98 27.80 4.67
C ARG A 448 -11.69 26.74 3.60
N ASN A 449 -12.33 26.80 2.42
CA ASN A 449 -12.07 25.83 1.35
C ASN A 449 -10.73 26.10 0.67
N ALA A 450 -10.37 27.36 0.43
CA ALA A 450 -9.04 27.73 -0.07
C ALA A 450 -7.94 27.30 0.91
N CYS A 451 -8.16 27.43 2.22
CA CYS A 451 -7.26 26.92 3.24
C CYS A 451 -7.11 25.39 3.18
N TRP A 452 -8.21 24.64 3.07
CA TRP A 452 -8.15 23.19 2.92
C TRP A 452 -7.43 22.72 1.65
N THR A 453 -7.78 23.30 0.49
CA THR A 453 -7.13 23.01 -0.78
C THR A 453 -5.64 23.31 -0.72
N HIS A 454 -5.24 24.45 -0.14
CA HIS A 454 -3.84 24.79 0.03
C HIS A 454 -3.09 23.84 0.98
N LEU A 455 -3.69 23.47 2.12
CA LEU A 455 -3.09 22.49 3.05
C LEU A 455 -2.96 21.09 2.42
N TRP A 456 -3.85 20.72 1.50
CA TRP A 456 -3.70 19.50 0.68
C TRP A 456 -2.57 19.67 -0.36
N ASP A 457 -2.66 20.67 -1.24
CA ASP A 457 -1.81 20.78 -2.44
C ASP A 457 -0.36 21.18 -2.10
N ALA A 458 -0.16 22.13 -1.19
CA ALA A 458 1.16 22.62 -0.80
C ALA A 458 1.75 21.87 0.39
N HIS A 459 0.89 21.33 1.28
CA HIS A 459 1.30 20.79 2.57
C HIS A 459 0.96 19.29 2.79
N GLY A 460 0.37 18.62 1.80
CA GLY A 460 0.12 17.17 1.81
C GLY A 460 -0.90 16.68 2.83
N VAL A 461 -1.62 17.60 3.49
CA VAL A 461 -2.60 17.28 4.54
C VAL A 461 -3.77 16.53 3.91
N THR A 462 -3.81 15.21 4.14
CA THR A 462 -4.68 14.30 3.38
C THR A 462 -6.14 14.38 3.85
N ILE A 463 -7.00 14.93 2.99
CA ILE A 463 -8.46 14.98 3.12
C ILE A 463 -9.05 13.90 2.22
N LYS A 464 -9.70 12.85 2.75
CA LYS A 464 -10.66 12.10 1.92
C LYS A 464 -11.76 13.08 1.51
N ARG A 465 -11.96 13.28 0.20
CA ARG A 465 -12.93 14.24 -0.34
C ARG A 465 -14.32 13.96 0.25
N PHE A 466 -14.99 15.04 0.64
CA PHE A 466 -16.40 15.05 0.95
C PHE A 466 -17.09 15.60 -0.30
N ASP A 467 -17.65 14.73 -1.14
CA ASP A 467 -18.35 15.17 -2.36
C ASP A 467 -19.69 15.83 -1.95
N PRO A 468 -19.94 17.11 -2.30
CA PRO A 468 -21.13 17.83 -1.83
C PRO A 468 -22.45 17.28 -2.37
N ASP A 469 -22.44 16.61 -3.52
CA ASP A 469 -23.64 16.16 -4.25
C ASP A 469 -24.34 14.95 -3.61
N ASN A 470 -23.73 14.29 -2.62
CA ASN A 470 -24.30 13.09 -1.98
C ASN A 470 -25.05 13.42 -0.68
N SER A 471 -25.86 14.48 -0.70
CA SER A 471 -26.70 14.92 0.42
C SER A 471 -28.03 14.16 0.49
N ASP A 472 -27.99 12.83 0.59
CA ASP A 472 -29.17 12.03 0.90
C ASP A 472 -28.87 10.93 1.93
N GLY A 473 -29.82 10.71 2.84
CA GLY A 473 -29.58 10.13 4.15
C GLY A 473 -29.46 8.61 4.18
N SER A 474 -28.29 8.05 3.82
CA SER A 474 -27.98 6.63 4.04
C SER A 474 -26.60 6.43 4.69
N ALA A 475 -26.57 5.77 5.84
CA ALA A 475 -25.36 5.44 6.56
C ALA A 475 -24.85 4.05 6.13
N GLU A 476 -24.15 3.98 4.98
CA GLU A 476 -23.41 2.77 4.60
C GLU A 476 -22.02 2.75 5.24
N GLU A 477 -21.75 1.77 6.09
CA GLU A 477 -20.41 1.44 6.56
C GLU A 477 -19.61 0.79 5.42
N ALA A 478 -18.62 1.50 4.85
CA ALA A 478 -17.85 1.03 3.70
C ALA A 478 -16.33 1.23 3.84
N ASP A 479 -15.69 0.18 4.35
CA ASP A 479 -14.39 -0.39 3.92
C ASP A 479 -13.15 0.52 3.71
N GLU A 480 -12.11 0.27 4.53
CA GLU A 480 -10.78 0.90 4.42
C GLU A 480 -9.81 0.20 3.43
N SER A 481 -10.29 -0.65 2.53
CA SER A 481 -9.47 -1.49 1.61
C SER A 481 -8.66 -0.78 0.51
N SER A 482 -8.55 0.55 0.54
CA SER A 482 -8.06 1.38 -0.57
C SER A 482 -6.81 2.25 -0.28
N LEU A 483 -5.95 1.81 0.66
CA LEU A 483 -4.58 2.34 0.89
C LEU A 483 -3.55 1.20 1.11
#